data_AF-A0A423W5P7-F1
#
_entry.id   AF-A0A423W5P7-F1
#
_cell.length_a   1.000
_cell.length_b   1.000
_cell.length_c   1.000
_cell.angle_alpha   90.00
_cell.angle_beta   90.00
_cell.angle_gamma   90.00
#
_symmetry.space_group_name_H-M   'P 1'
#
loop_
_entity.id
_entity.type
_entity.pdbx_description
1 polymer ?
#
loop_
_entity_poly.entity_id
_entity_poly.type
_entity_poly.pdbx_seq_one_letter_code
_entity_poly.pdbx_strand_id
1 'polypeptide(L)'
;MAAELRPLAETDVRVPIPPAELLAALCTPPFVPVPGTFNTRDLGLLTRGGGSSGGGEGGGRGARGSGIRPGFLFRTGGLDALHGSADGQAAIRDRLGVRRVFDLRSRLEHARAPDPAVEGVENVWLGDEGAGPKEESPMTDLAPFVDGHGEAGYVAMYMEVLDRYGGSFREVLRSVRDRPGEAVLFHCTGMLETLAGYDEETVQADYLLSRIGIEVAREQLLGFAKKYSQGVASNGSSEAGFDVPGFHNLVSLRVTCWNAFVEAVGREYGGFEGYVTKVLGFSDEDLVKIKKNLVEEPSLAE
;
A
#
# COMPACT_ATOMS: atom_id res chain seq x y z
N MET A 1 -7.24 -17.73 -3.70
CA MET A 1 -6.06 -16.95 -4.12
C MET A 1 -5.59 -16.01 -3.01
N ALA A 2 -6.18 -14.83 -2.76
CA ALA A 2 -5.71 -13.98 -1.64
C ALA A 2 -5.88 -14.63 -0.24
N ALA A 3 -7.02 -15.30 0.00
CA ALA A 3 -7.28 -16.02 1.26
C ALA A 3 -6.32 -17.21 1.49
N GLU A 4 -5.76 -17.80 0.43
CA GLU A 4 -4.81 -18.92 0.53
C GLU A 4 -3.42 -18.44 0.98
N LEU A 5 -3.11 -17.16 0.74
CA LEU A 5 -1.86 -16.53 1.18
C LEU A 5 -1.93 -16.05 2.63
N ARG A 6 -3.13 -15.96 3.21
CA ARG A 6 -3.33 -15.40 4.56
C ARG A 6 -2.55 -16.14 5.65
N PRO A 7 -2.52 -17.49 5.72
CA PRO A 7 -1.73 -18.18 6.73
C PRO A 7 -0.24 -17.84 6.66
N LEU A 8 0.30 -17.66 5.45
CA LEU A 8 1.69 -17.27 5.24
C LEU A 8 1.92 -15.80 5.64
N ALA A 9 0.97 -14.92 5.33
CA ALA A 9 1.00 -13.50 5.68
C ALA A 9 0.87 -13.24 7.19
N GLU A 10 0.34 -14.19 7.96
CA GLU A 10 0.22 -14.12 9.42
C GLU A 10 1.41 -14.74 10.16
N THR A 11 2.41 -15.27 9.43
CA THR A 11 3.63 -15.80 10.06
C THR A 11 4.43 -14.71 10.77
N ASP A 12 5.00 -15.07 11.93
CA ASP A 12 5.80 -14.16 12.73
C ASP A 12 6.97 -13.59 11.92
N VAL A 13 7.16 -12.28 11.96
CA VAL A 13 8.25 -11.61 11.25
C VAL A 13 9.62 -12.13 11.68
N ARG A 14 9.80 -12.71 12.87
CA ARG A 14 11.07 -13.32 13.30
C ARG A 14 11.46 -14.56 12.49
N VAL A 15 10.48 -15.24 11.90
CA VAL A 15 10.69 -16.45 11.10
C VAL A 15 10.75 -16.06 9.63
N PRO A 16 11.91 -16.20 8.95
CA PRO A 16 11.97 -15.97 7.51
C PRO A 16 11.06 -16.93 6.75
N ILE A 17 10.36 -16.44 5.73
CA ILE A 17 9.55 -17.28 4.86
C ILE A 17 10.49 -18.14 3.99
N PRO A 18 10.30 -19.48 3.94
CA PRO A 18 11.10 -20.34 3.08
C PRO A 18 11.09 -19.89 1.62
N PRO A 19 12.23 -19.84 0.91
CA PRO A 19 12.31 -19.29 -0.46
C PRO A 19 11.33 -19.90 -1.46
N ALA A 20 11.05 -21.21 -1.35
CA ALA A 20 10.11 -21.89 -2.23
C ALA A 20 8.65 -21.44 -1.99
N GLU A 21 8.26 -21.26 -0.73
CA GLU A 21 6.93 -20.75 -0.35
C GLU A 21 6.78 -19.29 -0.74
N LEU A 22 7.82 -18.48 -0.50
CA LEU A 22 7.85 -17.07 -0.91
C LEU A 22 7.68 -16.92 -2.42
N LEU A 23 8.44 -17.68 -3.22
CA LEU A 23 8.33 -17.62 -4.68
C LEU A 23 6.94 -18.04 -5.17
N ALA A 24 6.38 -19.12 -4.61
CA ALA A 24 5.03 -19.56 -4.95
C ALA A 24 3.98 -18.48 -4.62
N ALA A 25 4.10 -17.84 -3.46
CA ALA A 25 3.21 -16.76 -3.04
C ALA A 25 3.31 -15.52 -3.93
N LEU A 26 4.53 -15.08 -4.28
CA LEU A 26 4.76 -13.91 -5.14
C LEU A 26 4.29 -14.14 -6.59
N CYS A 27 4.17 -15.40 -7.02
CA CYS A 27 3.59 -15.78 -8.32
C CYS A 27 2.07 -15.97 -8.28
N THR A 28 1.41 -15.71 -7.15
CA THR A 28 -0.03 -15.88 -6.96
C THR A 28 -0.72 -14.51 -6.86
N PRO A 29 -1.83 -14.28 -7.59
CA PRO A 29 -2.60 -13.04 -7.45
C PRO A 29 -3.00 -12.77 -5.99
N PRO A 30 -2.97 -11.49 -5.55
CA PRO A 30 -2.81 -10.27 -6.35
C PRO A 30 -1.36 -9.86 -6.65
N PHE A 31 -0.35 -10.65 -6.26
CA PHE A 31 1.04 -10.31 -6.58
C PHE A 31 1.30 -10.33 -8.08
N VAL A 32 2.08 -9.35 -8.53
CA VAL A 32 2.50 -9.22 -9.92
C VAL A 32 4.02 -9.07 -9.95
N PRO A 33 4.78 -10.14 -10.30
CA PRO A 33 6.23 -10.10 -10.29
C PRO A 33 6.79 -9.09 -11.27
N VAL A 34 7.38 -8.00 -10.79
CA VAL A 34 8.08 -6.99 -11.60
C VAL A 34 9.54 -6.95 -11.16
N PRO A 35 10.50 -7.31 -12.04
CA PRO A 35 11.93 -7.24 -11.72
C PRO A 35 12.33 -5.85 -11.19
N GLY A 36 13.22 -5.80 -10.19
CA GLY A 36 13.64 -4.53 -9.59
C GLY A 36 12.61 -3.86 -8.68
N THR A 37 11.51 -4.55 -8.35
CA THR A 37 10.51 -4.09 -7.37
C THR A 37 10.25 -5.17 -6.32
N PHE A 38 9.56 -4.79 -5.25
CA PHE A 38 9.04 -5.73 -4.27
C PHE A 38 7.63 -5.32 -3.85
N ASN A 39 6.90 -6.24 -3.22
CA ASN A 39 5.54 -5.97 -2.74
C ASN A 39 4.54 -5.49 -3.83
N THR A 40 4.85 -5.74 -5.11
CA THR A 40 4.04 -5.26 -6.24
C THR A 40 2.77 -6.07 -6.40
N ARG A 41 1.62 -5.39 -6.40
CA ARG A 41 0.28 -6.00 -6.50
C ARG A 41 -0.64 -5.21 -7.42
N ASP A 42 -1.49 -5.92 -8.13
CA ASP A 42 -2.69 -5.36 -8.78
C ASP A 42 -3.86 -5.44 -7.80
N LEU A 43 -4.35 -4.28 -7.35
CA LEU A 43 -5.42 -4.23 -6.36
C LEU A 43 -6.76 -4.72 -6.93
N GLY A 44 -6.94 -4.68 -8.26
CA GLY A 44 -8.14 -5.23 -8.88
C GLY A 44 -8.16 -6.76 -8.95
N LEU A 45 -7.07 -7.44 -8.59
CA LEU A 45 -6.98 -8.90 -8.48
C LEU A 45 -7.25 -9.43 -7.06
N LEU A 46 -7.61 -8.56 -6.12
CA LEU A 46 -8.00 -8.97 -4.78
C LEU A 46 -9.27 -9.83 -4.83
N THR A 47 -9.20 -11.01 -4.19
CA THR A 47 -10.34 -11.93 -4.08
C THR A 47 -11.18 -11.51 -2.88
N ARG A 48 -12.49 -11.30 -3.08
CA ARG A 48 -13.41 -10.93 -2.00
C ARG A 48 -13.64 -12.11 -1.04
N GLY A 49 -13.79 -11.81 0.25
CA GLY A 49 -14.28 -12.75 1.25
C GLY A 49 -15.67 -13.27 0.89
N GLY A 50 -15.86 -14.59 0.91
CA GLY A 50 -17.06 -15.24 0.37
C GLY A 50 -18.32 -14.96 1.17
N GLY A 51 -19.21 -14.13 0.62
CA GLY A 51 -20.65 -14.26 0.81
C GLY A 51 -21.20 -15.15 -0.30
N SER A 52 -21.68 -16.35 0.04
CA SER A 52 -22.43 -17.19 -0.88
C SER A 52 -23.69 -16.46 -1.37
N SER A 53 -23.69 -15.92 -2.58
CA SER A 53 -24.94 -15.82 -3.35
C SER A 53 -25.06 -17.10 -4.15
N GLY A 54 -26.02 -17.94 -3.75
CA GLY A 54 -26.32 -19.23 -4.36
C GLY A 54 -26.49 -19.16 -5.87
N GLY A 55 -26.29 -20.31 -6.49
CA GLY A 55 -26.35 -20.51 -7.94
C GLY A 55 -27.58 -19.86 -8.58
N GLY A 56 -27.29 -18.98 -9.54
CA GLY A 56 -28.21 -18.59 -10.59
C GLY A 56 -27.49 -18.79 -11.92
N GLU A 57 -27.77 -19.91 -12.58
CA GLU A 57 -27.53 -20.03 -14.02
C GLU A 57 -28.32 -18.91 -14.73
N GLY A 58 -27.62 -18.05 -15.45
CA GLY A 58 -28.26 -16.95 -16.17
C GLY A 58 -27.24 -15.99 -16.76
N GLY A 59 -26.89 -16.20 -18.04
CA GLY A 59 -26.06 -15.29 -18.80
C GLY A 59 -26.67 -13.88 -18.83
N GLY A 60 -26.03 -12.95 -18.13
CA GLY A 60 -26.33 -11.53 -18.15
C GLY A 60 -25.25 -10.78 -17.42
N ARG A 61 -24.61 -9.80 -18.08
CA ARG A 61 -23.61 -8.89 -17.49
C ARG A 61 -24.28 -7.92 -16.50
N GLY A 62 -24.87 -8.46 -15.43
CA GLY A 62 -25.49 -7.70 -14.35
C GLY A 62 -24.62 -7.71 -13.09
N ALA A 63 -24.14 -6.53 -12.70
CA ALA A 63 -23.49 -6.19 -11.42
C ALA A 63 -22.22 -6.99 -11.03
N ARG A 64 -21.10 -6.74 -11.73
CA ARG A 64 -19.72 -6.91 -11.18
C ARG A 64 -19.40 -5.81 -10.14
N GLY A 65 -20.32 -5.55 -9.22
CA GLY A 65 -20.56 -4.22 -8.66
C GLY A 65 -19.76 -3.78 -7.43
N SER A 66 -18.58 -4.32 -7.13
CA SER A 66 -17.73 -3.76 -6.06
C SER A 66 -16.29 -4.29 -6.12
N GLY A 67 -15.31 -3.39 -6.03
CA GLY A 67 -13.88 -3.69 -6.14
C GLY A 67 -13.21 -2.96 -7.31
N ILE A 68 -11.91 -2.71 -7.18
CA ILE A 68 -11.10 -2.01 -8.18
C ILE A 68 -11.08 -2.85 -9.47
N ARG A 69 -11.19 -2.23 -10.63
CA ARG A 69 -11.01 -2.94 -11.91
C ARG A 69 -9.54 -3.41 -12.08
N PRO A 70 -9.30 -4.65 -12.54
CA PRO A 70 -7.95 -5.16 -12.78
C PRO A 70 -7.15 -4.27 -13.73
N GLY A 71 -5.84 -4.17 -13.50
CA GLY A 71 -4.92 -3.43 -14.35
C GLY A 71 -4.96 -1.91 -14.19
N PHE A 72 -5.71 -1.37 -13.21
CA PHE A 72 -5.86 0.07 -13.03
C PHE A 72 -5.07 0.65 -11.85
N LEU A 73 -5.19 0.04 -10.66
CA LEU A 73 -4.46 0.47 -9.47
C LEU A 73 -3.45 -0.60 -9.06
N PHE A 74 -2.18 -0.23 -9.11
CA PHE A 74 -1.09 -1.06 -8.63
C PHE A 74 -0.46 -0.42 -7.40
N ARG A 75 -0.04 -1.25 -6.45
CA ARG A 75 0.81 -0.83 -5.34
C ARG A 75 2.14 -1.54 -5.35
N THR A 76 3.18 -0.94 -4.79
CA THR A 76 4.53 -1.52 -4.74
C THR A 76 5.32 -1.00 -3.53
N GLY A 77 6.52 -1.55 -3.30
CA GLY A 77 7.53 -0.99 -2.42
C GLY A 77 8.39 0.06 -3.13
N GLY A 78 9.51 0.47 -2.54
CA GLY A 78 10.42 1.45 -3.16
C GLY A 78 10.89 1.00 -4.56
N LEU A 79 11.03 1.95 -5.47
CA LEU A 79 11.40 1.72 -6.88
C LEU A 79 12.87 2.05 -7.17
N ASP A 80 13.69 2.34 -6.15
CA ASP A 80 15.10 2.72 -6.33
C ASP A 80 15.91 1.66 -7.07
N ALA A 81 15.65 0.37 -6.78
CA ALA A 81 16.30 -0.77 -7.42
C ALA A 81 15.95 -0.93 -8.91
N LEU A 82 14.89 -0.27 -9.39
CA LEU A 82 14.47 -0.31 -10.78
C LEU A 82 15.47 0.40 -11.72
N HIS A 83 16.38 1.23 -11.20
CA HIS A 83 17.53 1.76 -11.94
C HIS A 83 18.37 0.66 -12.60
N GLY A 84 18.50 -0.49 -11.94
CA GLY A 84 19.29 -1.63 -12.44
C GLY A 84 18.49 -2.64 -13.27
N SER A 85 17.22 -2.38 -13.57
CA SER A 85 16.32 -3.37 -14.16
C SER A 85 15.53 -2.84 -15.35
N ALA A 86 16.11 -2.92 -16.56
CA ALA A 86 15.43 -2.57 -17.80
C ALA A 86 14.15 -3.39 -18.03
N ASP A 87 14.18 -4.69 -17.71
CA ASP A 87 13.01 -5.57 -17.81
C ASP A 87 11.90 -5.16 -16.84
N GLY A 88 12.26 -4.67 -15.65
CA GLY A 88 11.32 -4.09 -14.69
C GLY A 88 10.64 -2.84 -15.23
N GLN A 89 11.42 -1.91 -15.79
CA GLN A 89 10.91 -0.69 -16.41
C GLN A 89 9.97 -1.01 -17.58
N ALA A 90 10.35 -1.95 -18.44
CA ALA A 90 9.50 -2.44 -19.53
C ALA A 90 8.24 -3.15 -19.01
N ALA A 91 8.33 -3.92 -17.94
CA ALA A 91 7.16 -4.55 -17.34
C ALA A 91 6.15 -3.52 -16.80
N ILE A 92 6.61 -2.45 -16.15
CA ILE A 92 5.75 -1.35 -15.67
C ILE A 92 5.05 -0.66 -16.85
N ARG A 93 5.82 -0.28 -17.89
CA ARG A 93 5.30 0.45 -19.05
C ARG A 93 4.41 -0.40 -19.95
N ASP A 94 4.90 -1.55 -20.39
CA ASP A 94 4.29 -2.31 -21.49
C ASP A 94 3.34 -3.39 -21.02
N ARG A 95 3.73 -4.13 -19.95
CA ARG A 95 2.94 -5.26 -19.47
C ARG A 95 1.85 -4.82 -18.50
N LEU A 96 2.17 -3.93 -17.58
CA LEU A 96 1.19 -3.37 -16.63
C LEU A 96 0.44 -2.17 -17.20
N GLY A 97 0.98 -1.53 -18.25
CA GLY A 97 0.34 -0.35 -18.85
C GLY A 97 0.33 0.87 -17.94
N VAL A 98 1.16 0.91 -16.90
CA VAL A 98 1.23 2.03 -15.95
C VAL A 98 1.65 3.28 -16.70
N ARG A 99 0.91 4.37 -16.51
CA ARG A 99 1.21 5.67 -17.09
C ARG A 99 1.66 6.70 -16.07
N ARG A 100 1.38 6.46 -14.79
CA ARG A 100 1.78 7.36 -13.70
C ARG A 100 2.28 6.60 -12.49
N VAL A 101 3.39 7.07 -11.94
CA VAL A 101 3.96 6.59 -10.67
C VAL A 101 3.91 7.73 -9.68
N PHE A 102 3.33 7.49 -8.50
CA PHE A 102 3.26 8.48 -7.43
C PHE A 102 4.32 8.17 -6.38
N ASP A 103 5.32 9.04 -6.29
CA ASP A 103 6.34 8.97 -5.24
C ASP A 103 5.83 9.71 -4.00
N LEU A 104 5.54 8.94 -2.95
CA LEU A 104 5.02 9.44 -1.68
C LEU A 104 6.14 9.82 -0.70
N ARG A 105 7.42 9.60 -1.04
CA ARG A 105 8.52 9.70 -0.07
C ARG A 105 8.88 11.14 0.26
N SER A 106 9.48 11.31 1.43
CA SER A 106 10.00 12.62 1.88
C SER A 106 11.13 13.11 0.96
N ARG A 107 11.51 14.39 1.10
CA ARG A 107 12.60 15.01 0.36
C ARG A 107 13.94 14.29 0.54
N LEU A 108 14.33 13.97 1.77
CA LEU A 108 15.58 13.25 2.04
C LEU A 108 15.58 11.86 1.40
N GLU A 109 14.48 11.12 1.51
CA GLU A 109 14.34 9.79 0.91
C GLU A 109 14.44 9.86 -0.61
N HIS A 110 13.68 10.78 -1.24
CA HIS A 110 13.70 11.01 -2.69
C HIS A 110 15.09 11.44 -3.18
N ALA A 111 15.76 12.37 -2.48
CA ALA A 111 17.09 12.84 -2.88
C ALA A 111 18.18 11.76 -2.73
N ARG A 112 18.05 10.87 -1.73
CA ARG A 112 19.03 9.82 -1.46
C ARG A 112 18.88 8.62 -2.41
N ALA A 113 17.65 8.29 -2.80
CA ALA A 113 17.34 7.14 -3.63
C ALA A 113 16.15 7.44 -4.54
N PRO A 114 16.31 8.31 -5.56
CA PRO A 114 15.19 8.70 -6.42
C PRO A 114 14.63 7.50 -7.17
N ASP A 115 13.36 7.59 -7.59
CA ASP A 115 12.80 6.61 -8.53
C ASP A 115 13.38 6.84 -9.93
N PRO A 116 13.67 5.79 -10.72
CA PRO A 116 14.17 5.99 -12.07
C PRO A 116 13.10 6.58 -12.97
N ALA A 117 13.54 7.31 -13.99
CA ALA A 117 12.67 7.68 -15.10
C ALA A 117 12.35 6.43 -15.92
N VAL A 118 11.06 6.13 -16.08
CA VAL A 118 10.57 5.09 -17.00
C VAL A 118 9.97 5.79 -18.22
N GLU A 119 10.46 5.48 -19.41
CA GLU A 119 9.99 6.10 -20.64
C GLU A 119 8.47 5.94 -20.81
N GLY A 120 7.76 7.02 -21.15
CA GLY A 120 6.31 6.99 -21.32
C GLY A 120 5.49 6.90 -20.03
N VAL A 121 6.15 6.96 -18.86
CA VAL A 121 5.53 6.97 -17.54
C VAL A 121 5.85 8.29 -16.84
N GLU A 122 4.82 9.00 -16.41
CA GLU A 122 4.95 10.25 -15.67
C GLU A 122 5.21 9.94 -14.18
N ASN A 123 6.36 10.39 -13.67
CA ASN A 123 6.65 10.34 -12.23
C ASN A 123 6.09 11.61 -11.56
N VAL A 124 5.15 11.42 -10.63
CA VAL A 124 4.52 12.47 -9.85
C VAL A 124 5.12 12.46 -8.45
N TRP A 125 5.97 13.44 -8.17
CA TRP A 125 6.50 13.71 -6.84
C TRP A 125 6.20 15.17 -6.49
N LEU A 126 5.54 15.38 -5.36
CA LEU A 126 5.08 16.72 -4.98
C LEU A 126 6.13 17.56 -4.22
N GLY A 127 7.24 16.94 -3.82
CA GLY A 127 8.30 17.61 -3.06
C GLY A 127 7.78 18.41 -1.85
N ASP A 128 8.42 19.56 -1.61
CA ASP A 128 8.10 20.45 -0.48
C ASP A 128 6.79 21.23 -0.67
N GLU A 129 6.30 21.36 -1.91
CA GLU A 129 5.05 22.07 -2.24
C GLU A 129 3.80 21.20 -2.04
N GLY A 130 3.98 19.89 -1.90
CA GLY A 130 2.92 18.88 -1.79
C GLY A 130 2.21 18.74 -0.46
N ALA A 131 2.37 19.68 0.47
CA ALA A 131 2.08 19.43 1.89
C ALA A 131 2.80 18.18 2.45
N GLY A 132 3.97 17.85 1.88
CA GLY A 132 4.84 16.82 2.41
C GLY A 132 5.51 17.26 3.73
N PRO A 133 6.10 16.31 4.47
CA PRO A 133 6.81 16.61 5.71
C PRO A 133 7.84 17.73 5.57
N LYS A 134 7.68 18.80 6.36
CA LYS A 134 8.85 19.62 6.74
C LYS A 134 9.71 18.76 7.67
N GLU A 135 10.98 18.61 7.32
CA GLU A 135 11.86 17.61 7.92
C GLU A 135 12.10 17.83 9.42
N GLU A 136 11.71 16.82 10.20
CA GLU A 136 12.54 16.26 11.26
C GLU A 136 12.57 14.75 10.97
N SER A 137 13.74 14.11 11.04
CA SER A 137 13.84 12.64 11.08
C SER A 137 14.12 12.26 12.53
N PRO A 138 13.15 12.41 13.45
CA PRO A 138 13.33 11.86 14.76
C PRO A 138 13.39 10.34 14.61
N MET A 139 14.29 9.73 15.36
CA MET A 139 14.26 8.30 15.58
C MET A 139 12.85 7.93 16.08
N THR A 140 12.23 6.90 15.50
CA THR A 140 10.95 6.34 15.91
C THR A 140 10.99 6.01 17.40
N ASP A 141 10.09 6.63 18.17
CA ASP A 141 9.86 6.26 19.56
C ASP A 141 9.13 4.91 19.60
N LEU A 142 9.73 3.94 20.30
CA LEU A 142 9.18 2.61 20.45
C LEU A 142 8.17 2.49 21.59
N ALA A 143 8.08 3.48 22.50
CA ALA A 143 7.18 3.41 23.66
C ALA A 143 5.71 3.14 23.28
N PRO A 144 5.14 3.78 22.24
CA PRO A 144 3.76 3.50 21.80
C PRO A 144 3.54 2.07 21.27
N PHE A 145 4.60 1.33 20.94
CA PHE A 145 4.53 -0.03 20.42
C PHE A 145 4.70 -1.09 21.50
N VAL A 146 4.97 -0.72 22.76
CA VAL A 146 5.28 -1.69 23.83
C VAL A 146 4.04 -2.47 24.27
N ASP A 147 2.92 -1.78 24.46
CA ASP A 147 1.71 -2.40 25.00
C ASP A 147 0.94 -3.18 23.94
N GLY A 148 0.31 -4.29 24.36
CA GLY A 148 -0.51 -5.13 23.48
C GLY A 148 0.28 -5.65 22.27
N HIS A 149 -0.28 -5.44 21.08
CA HIS A 149 0.36 -5.74 19.81
C HIS A 149 0.99 -4.50 19.14
N GLY A 150 1.05 -3.38 19.85
CA GLY A 150 1.53 -2.09 19.36
C GLY A 150 0.45 -1.26 18.65
N GLU A 151 -0.83 -1.51 18.94
CA GLU A 151 -1.96 -0.83 18.30
C GLU A 151 -1.86 0.69 18.41
N ALA A 152 -1.49 1.22 19.58
CA ALA A 152 -1.34 2.66 19.79
C ALA A 152 -0.23 3.26 18.90
N GLY A 153 0.91 2.57 18.78
CA GLY A 153 2.00 2.98 17.89
C GLY A 153 1.60 2.95 16.42
N TYR A 154 0.88 1.92 15.97
CA TYR A 154 0.36 1.86 14.60
C TYR A 154 -0.68 2.93 14.31
N VAL A 155 -1.59 3.21 15.25
CA VAL A 155 -2.56 4.31 15.12
C VAL A 155 -1.82 5.63 14.97
N ALA A 156 -0.88 5.95 15.87
CA ALA A 156 -0.12 7.18 15.81
C ALA A 156 0.65 7.32 14.47
N MET A 157 1.37 6.26 14.09
CA MET A 157 2.16 6.22 12.85
C MET A 157 1.30 6.40 11.60
N TYR A 158 0.19 5.67 11.46
CA TYR A 158 -0.65 5.78 10.26
C TYR A 158 -1.48 7.07 10.22
N MET A 159 -1.89 7.62 11.37
CA MET A 159 -2.53 8.94 11.42
C MET A 159 -1.54 10.04 11.04
N GLU A 160 -0.27 9.95 11.46
CA GLU A 160 0.80 10.84 10.99
C GLU A 160 1.00 10.71 9.48
N VAL A 161 0.97 9.49 8.92
CA VAL A 161 1.03 9.29 7.47
C VAL A 161 -0.12 10.01 6.74
N LEU A 162 -1.35 9.93 7.25
CA LEU A 162 -2.48 10.66 6.66
C LEU A 162 -2.31 12.18 6.74
N ASP A 163 -1.79 12.71 7.85
CA ASP A 163 -1.55 14.14 8.00
C ASP A 163 -0.44 14.62 7.05
N ARG A 164 0.68 13.90 7.04
CA ARG A 164 1.94 14.27 6.41
C ARG A 164 2.00 14.03 4.90
N TYR A 165 1.19 13.10 4.37
CA TYR A 165 1.19 12.75 2.94
C TYR A 165 -0.15 13.02 2.24
N GLY A 166 -1.02 13.85 2.85
CA GLY A 166 -2.33 14.20 2.32
C GLY A 166 -2.30 14.71 0.88
N GLY A 167 -1.32 15.56 0.51
CA GLY A 167 -1.20 16.05 -0.87
C GLY A 167 -0.90 14.94 -1.88
N SER A 168 -0.06 13.97 -1.54
CA SER A 168 0.24 12.82 -2.42
C SER A 168 -1.00 11.94 -2.60
N PHE A 169 -1.74 11.66 -1.52
CA PHE A 169 -3.02 10.95 -1.60
C PHE A 169 -4.03 11.69 -2.48
N ARG A 170 -4.07 13.01 -2.35
CA ARG A 170 -4.92 13.87 -3.16
C ARG A 170 -4.56 13.79 -4.64
N GLU A 171 -3.27 13.77 -5.01
CA GLU A 171 -2.88 13.63 -6.41
C GLU A 171 -3.18 12.24 -6.99
N VAL A 172 -3.05 11.16 -6.20
CA VAL A 172 -3.51 9.83 -6.63
C VAL A 172 -5.02 9.84 -6.89
N LEU A 173 -5.82 10.43 -5.99
CA LEU A 173 -7.28 10.50 -6.15
C LEU A 173 -7.70 11.42 -7.31
N ARG A 174 -7.01 12.55 -7.52
CA ARG A 174 -7.19 13.41 -8.71
C ARG A 174 -6.90 12.66 -9.98
N SER A 175 -5.83 11.89 -9.97
CA SER A 175 -5.41 11.05 -11.08
C SER A 175 -6.48 10.03 -11.45
N VAL A 176 -7.09 9.36 -10.46
CA VAL A 176 -8.24 8.46 -10.65
C VAL A 176 -9.47 9.20 -11.18
N ARG A 177 -9.75 10.41 -10.67
CA ARG A 177 -10.89 11.23 -11.07
C ARG A 177 -10.79 11.73 -12.51
N ASP A 178 -9.62 12.23 -12.89
CA ASP A 178 -9.44 13.07 -14.09
C ASP A 178 -8.84 12.32 -15.27
N ARG A 179 -8.05 11.26 -15.02
CA ARG A 179 -7.54 10.40 -16.09
C ARG A 179 -7.82 8.92 -15.80
N PRO A 180 -9.10 8.52 -15.78
CA PRO A 180 -9.49 7.14 -15.53
C PRO A 180 -9.04 6.16 -16.62
N GLY A 181 -8.44 6.57 -17.73
CA GLY A 181 -7.84 5.64 -18.69
C GLY A 181 -6.38 5.28 -18.40
N GLU A 182 -5.76 5.91 -17.39
CA GLU A 182 -4.33 5.80 -17.10
C GLU A 182 -4.11 5.02 -15.80
N ALA A 183 -3.56 3.81 -15.92
CA ALA A 183 -3.19 3.00 -14.77
C ALA A 183 -2.08 3.66 -13.94
N VAL A 184 -2.15 3.48 -12.63
CA VAL A 184 -1.26 4.14 -11.66
C VAL A 184 -0.56 3.14 -10.77
N LEU A 185 0.65 3.49 -10.35
CA LEU A 185 1.46 2.78 -9.38
C LEU A 185 1.79 3.69 -8.19
N PHE A 186 1.59 3.23 -6.95
CA PHE A 186 1.81 4.03 -5.74
C PHE A 186 2.18 3.14 -4.53
N HIS A 187 2.45 3.75 -3.37
CA HIS A 187 3.02 3.04 -2.19
C HIS A 187 2.04 2.81 -1.02
N CYS A 188 0.74 3.11 -1.15
CA CYS A 188 -0.24 3.10 -0.04
C CYS A 188 -1.21 1.90 -0.08
N THR A 189 -2.00 1.73 0.99
CA THR A 189 -3.02 0.68 1.18
C THR A 189 -4.27 1.16 1.88
N GLY A 190 -5.37 0.46 1.66
CA GLY A 190 -6.63 0.47 2.41
C GLY A 190 -7.60 1.59 2.06
N MET A 191 -7.13 2.82 1.84
CA MET A 191 -8.04 3.93 1.52
C MET A 191 -8.75 3.70 0.17
N LEU A 192 -8.01 3.46 -0.90
CA LEU A 192 -8.58 3.29 -2.25
C LEU A 192 -9.42 2.02 -2.36
N GLU A 193 -9.00 0.96 -1.69
CA GLU A 193 -9.72 -0.30 -1.62
C GLU A 193 -11.09 -0.11 -0.91
N THR A 194 -11.10 0.63 0.20
CA THR A 194 -12.34 0.98 0.91
C THR A 194 -13.26 1.83 0.03
N LEU A 195 -12.73 2.86 -0.64
CA LEU A 195 -13.50 3.71 -1.56
C LEU A 195 -14.09 2.92 -2.74
N ALA A 196 -13.38 1.90 -3.23
CA ALA A 196 -13.84 1.00 -4.28
C ALA A 196 -14.90 -0.03 -3.79
N GLY A 197 -15.21 -0.05 -2.49
CA GLY A 197 -16.22 -0.93 -1.91
C GLY A 197 -15.72 -2.36 -1.65
N TYR A 198 -14.42 -2.56 -1.45
CA TYR A 198 -13.94 -3.80 -0.84
C TYR A 198 -14.46 -3.91 0.59
N ASP A 199 -14.83 -5.12 1.00
CA ASP A 199 -15.18 -5.42 2.38
C ASP A 199 -13.95 -5.39 3.29
N GLU A 200 -14.20 -5.26 4.59
CA GLU A 200 -13.17 -5.16 5.63
C GLU A 200 -12.18 -6.33 5.58
N GLU A 201 -12.67 -7.56 5.40
CA GLU A 201 -11.83 -8.77 5.34
C GLU A 201 -10.87 -8.70 4.15
N THR A 202 -11.33 -8.25 2.99
CA THR A 202 -10.50 -8.10 1.79
C THR A 202 -9.42 -7.04 1.98
N VAL A 203 -9.76 -5.90 2.60
CA VAL A 203 -8.79 -4.83 2.89
C VAL A 203 -7.75 -5.29 3.92
N GLN A 204 -8.19 -5.98 4.98
CA GLN A 204 -7.29 -6.60 5.97
C GLN A 204 -6.37 -7.63 5.33
N ALA A 205 -6.89 -8.45 4.41
CA ALA A 205 -6.08 -9.43 3.70
C ALA A 205 -4.99 -8.73 2.88
N ASP A 206 -5.31 -7.71 2.07
CA ASP A 206 -4.29 -6.97 1.30
C ASP A 206 -3.23 -6.32 2.20
N TYR A 207 -3.66 -5.73 3.32
CA TYR A 207 -2.75 -5.16 4.31
C TYR A 207 -1.72 -6.21 4.78
N LEU A 208 -2.19 -7.39 5.20
CA LEU A 208 -1.34 -8.49 5.66
C LEU A 208 -0.42 -9.02 4.57
N LEU A 209 -0.84 -9.05 3.29
CA LEU A 209 0.02 -9.50 2.18
C LEU A 209 1.35 -8.75 2.11
N SER A 210 1.43 -7.55 2.69
CA SER A 210 2.70 -6.83 2.81
C SER A 210 3.76 -7.63 3.58
N ARG A 211 3.40 -8.49 4.53
CA ARG A 211 4.33 -9.42 5.21
C ARG A 211 5.05 -10.32 4.23
N ILE A 212 4.36 -10.82 3.20
CA ILE A 212 4.93 -11.66 2.14
C ILE A 212 5.73 -10.80 1.18
N GLY A 213 5.12 -9.71 0.69
CA GLY A 213 5.68 -8.91 -0.40
C GLY A 213 6.96 -8.16 -0.03
N ILE A 214 7.17 -7.84 1.25
CA ILE A 214 8.40 -7.20 1.72
C ILE A 214 9.52 -8.19 2.04
N GLU A 215 9.25 -9.49 2.05
CA GLU A 215 10.22 -10.50 2.51
C GLU A 215 11.47 -10.55 1.62
N VAL A 216 11.33 -10.25 0.33
CA VAL A 216 12.49 -10.11 -0.59
C VAL A 216 13.43 -8.97 -0.21
N ALA A 217 12.92 -7.97 0.53
CA ALA A 217 13.66 -6.81 1.02
C ALA A 217 13.86 -6.86 2.55
N ARG A 218 13.67 -8.03 3.17
CA ARG A 218 13.65 -8.23 4.63
C ARG A 218 14.86 -7.61 5.34
N GLU A 219 16.08 -7.99 4.95
CA GLU A 219 17.28 -7.52 5.66
C GLU A 219 17.47 -6.01 5.52
N GLN A 220 17.14 -5.43 4.36
CA GLN A 220 17.19 -3.99 4.13
C GLN A 220 16.18 -3.26 5.02
N LEU A 221 14.94 -3.74 5.08
CA LEU A 221 13.86 -3.10 5.84
C LEU A 221 14.04 -3.27 7.35
N LEU A 222 14.50 -4.43 7.82
CA LEU A 222 14.86 -4.63 9.24
C LEU A 222 16.07 -3.77 9.61
N GLY A 223 17.07 -3.65 8.74
CA GLY A 223 18.21 -2.76 8.93
C GLY A 223 17.79 -1.29 9.02
N PHE A 224 16.86 -0.86 8.15
CA PHE A 224 16.27 0.47 8.19
C PHE A 224 15.50 0.71 9.50
N ALA A 225 14.59 -0.19 9.86
CA ALA A 225 13.81 -0.09 11.10
C ALA A 225 14.72 0.04 12.33
N LYS A 226 15.79 -0.76 12.43
CA LYS A 226 16.76 -0.66 13.54
C LYS A 226 17.47 0.69 13.56
N LYS A 227 17.98 1.11 12.39
CA LYS A 227 18.74 2.35 12.25
C LYS A 227 17.93 3.57 12.72
N TYR A 228 16.62 3.55 12.50
CA TYR A 228 15.72 4.66 12.81
C TYR A 228 14.85 4.42 14.05
N SER A 229 15.10 3.39 14.87
CA SER A 229 14.35 3.16 16.13
C SER A 229 15.16 3.54 17.37
N GLN A 230 14.56 4.31 18.28
CA GLN A 230 15.23 4.70 19.53
C GLN A 230 15.60 3.48 20.37
N GLY A 231 16.81 3.47 20.94
CA GLY A 231 17.27 2.40 21.81
C GLY A 231 17.68 1.10 21.09
N VAL A 232 17.58 1.04 19.76
CA VAL A 232 18.02 -0.12 18.96
C VAL A 232 19.43 0.14 18.42
N ALA A 233 20.37 -0.74 18.74
CA ALA A 233 21.74 -0.62 18.26
C ALA A 233 21.80 -0.82 16.73
N SER A 234 22.36 0.16 16.01
CA SER A 234 22.43 0.16 14.54
C SER A 234 23.47 -0.82 13.96
N ASN A 235 24.26 -1.48 14.81
CA ASN A 235 25.41 -2.33 14.45
C ASN A 235 25.31 -3.78 14.97
N GLY A 236 24.14 -4.21 15.46
CA GLY A 236 23.87 -5.60 15.88
C GLY A 236 23.29 -6.49 14.77
N SER A 237 23.26 -7.82 14.97
CA SER A 237 22.61 -8.78 14.06
C SER A 237 21.12 -8.45 13.86
N SER A 238 20.50 -8.92 12.78
CA SER A 238 19.05 -8.70 12.52
C SER A 238 18.15 -9.21 13.66
N GLU A 239 18.59 -10.23 14.39
CA GLU A 239 17.92 -10.76 15.59
C GLU A 239 18.01 -9.83 16.80
N ALA A 240 19.14 -9.15 17.03
CA ALA A 240 19.39 -8.32 18.22
C ALA A 240 18.47 -7.09 18.39
N GLY A 241 17.62 -6.81 17.39
CA GLY A 241 16.63 -5.73 17.48
C GLY A 241 15.36 -6.18 18.20
N PHE A 242 15.01 -7.46 18.12
CA PHE A 242 13.75 -7.98 18.67
C PHE A 242 13.72 -8.01 20.20
N ASP A 243 14.87 -7.95 20.85
CA ASP A 243 14.98 -7.88 22.32
C ASP A 243 14.62 -6.48 22.87
N VAL A 244 14.55 -5.46 22.01
CA VAL A 244 14.16 -4.10 22.40
C VAL A 244 12.64 -4.01 22.49
N PRO A 245 12.06 -3.63 23.65
CA PRO A 245 10.61 -3.49 23.81
C PRO A 245 9.98 -2.62 22.71
N GLY A 246 8.87 -3.07 22.15
CA GLY A 246 8.15 -2.38 21.07
C GLY A 246 8.71 -2.62 19.66
N PHE A 247 9.99 -2.98 19.50
CA PHE A 247 10.57 -3.17 18.16
C PHE A 247 9.92 -4.33 17.40
N HIS A 248 9.67 -5.47 18.04
CA HIS A 248 8.94 -6.59 17.40
C HIS A 248 7.56 -6.16 16.94
N ASN A 249 6.86 -5.34 17.72
CA ASN A 249 5.55 -4.83 17.36
C ASN A 249 5.63 -3.85 16.18
N LEU A 250 6.59 -2.92 16.17
CA LEU A 250 6.83 -2.00 15.05
C LEU A 250 6.97 -2.71 13.70
N VAL A 251 7.66 -3.87 13.67
CA VAL A 251 7.92 -4.61 12.41
C VAL A 251 6.95 -5.78 12.17
N SER A 252 5.87 -5.90 12.95
CA SER A 252 4.90 -7.00 12.85
C SER A 252 3.52 -6.50 12.44
N LEU A 253 3.12 -6.79 11.20
CA LEU A 253 1.80 -6.47 10.70
C LEU A 253 0.73 -7.36 11.35
N ARG A 254 -0.30 -6.75 11.92
CA ARG A 254 -1.42 -7.45 12.57
C ARG A 254 -2.75 -6.76 12.26
N VAL A 255 -3.80 -7.57 12.12
CA VAL A 255 -5.16 -7.08 11.85
C VAL A 255 -5.67 -6.19 12.98
N THR A 256 -5.34 -6.49 14.24
CA THR A 256 -5.76 -5.66 15.38
C THR A 256 -5.24 -4.23 15.27
N CYS A 257 -3.98 -4.06 14.84
CA CYS A 257 -3.37 -2.76 14.60
C CYS A 257 -4.04 -2.02 13.42
N TRP A 258 -4.34 -2.75 12.33
CA TRP A 258 -5.08 -2.19 11.19
C TRP A 258 -6.47 -1.70 11.60
N ASN A 259 -7.20 -2.52 12.36
CA ASN A 259 -8.55 -2.18 12.82
C ASN A 259 -8.53 -0.98 13.76
N ALA A 260 -7.58 -0.92 14.69
CA ALA A 260 -7.41 0.23 15.57
C ALA A 260 -7.17 1.53 14.78
N PHE A 261 -6.37 1.48 13.70
CA PHE A 261 -6.16 2.60 12.79
C PHE A 261 -7.44 2.99 12.05
N VAL A 262 -8.14 2.04 11.43
CA VAL A 262 -9.40 2.32 10.71
C VAL A 262 -10.46 2.91 11.65
N GLU A 263 -10.55 2.43 12.89
CA GLU A 263 -11.41 3.03 13.91
C GLU A 263 -11.00 4.46 14.27
N ALA A 264 -9.69 4.76 14.36
CA ALA A 264 -9.20 6.11 14.59
C ALA A 264 -9.56 7.06 13.44
N VAL A 265 -9.41 6.62 12.18
CA VAL A 265 -9.89 7.35 10.99
C VAL A 265 -11.40 7.55 11.05
N GLY A 266 -12.14 6.54 11.50
CA GLY A 266 -13.58 6.59 11.75
C GLY A 266 -13.97 7.69 12.73
N ARG A 267 -13.29 7.76 13.88
CA ARG A 267 -13.53 8.78 14.92
C ARG A 267 -13.14 10.19 14.48
N GLU A 268 -11.98 10.34 13.87
CA GLU A 268 -11.42 11.66 13.54
C GLU A 268 -12.12 12.27 12.31
N TYR A 269 -12.29 11.48 11.26
CA TYR A 269 -12.74 12.00 9.96
C TYR A 269 -14.17 11.57 9.59
N GLY A 270 -14.73 10.56 10.26
CA GLY A 270 -15.94 9.88 9.80
C GLY A 270 -15.65 8.80 8.76
N GLY A 271 -14.43 8.23 8.79
CA GLY A 271 -13.96 7.23 7.83
C GLY A 271 -13.18 7.85 6.67
N PHE A 272 -12.70 6.99 5.76
CA PHE A 272 -11.88 7.43 4.63
C PHE A 272 -12.60 8.39 3.68
N GLU A 273 -13.92 8.25 3.47
CA GLU A 273 -14.71 9.21 2.70
C GLU A 273 -14.71 10.61 3.35
N GLY A 274 -14.80 10.64 4.69
CA GLY A 274 -14.70 11.87 5.46
C GLY A 274 -13.31 12.49 5.38
N TYR A 275 -12.25 11.69 5.40
CA TYR A 275 -10.89 12.19 5.20
C TYR A 275 -10.72 12.80 3.79
N VAL A 276 -11.23 12.13 2.75
CA VAL A 276 -11.19 12.61 1.36
C VAL A 276 -11.93 13.94 1.18
N THR A 277 -13.11 14.09 1.78
CA THR A 277 -13.93 15.29 1.60
C THR A 277 -13.50 16.44 2.51
N LYS A 278 -13.23 16.17 3.78
CA LYS A 278 -12.94 17.20 4.80
C LYS A 278 -11.47 17.63 4.83
N VAL A 279 -10.54 16.72 4.51
CA VAL A 279 -9.10 16.99 4.61
C VAL A 279 -8.49 17.18 3.22
N LEU A 280 -8.76 16.28 2.28
CA LEU A 280 -8.17 16.38 0.92
C LEU A 280 -8.90 17.39 0.01
N GLY A 281 -10.05 17.89 0.44
CA GLY A 281 -10.78 18.97 -0.23
C GLY A 281 -11.46 18.57 -1.52
N PHE A 282 -11.84 17.30 -1.67
CA PHE A 282 -12.72 16.84 -2.75
C PHE A 282 -14.18 17.13 -2.39
N SER A 283 -15.00 17.47 -3.39
CA SER A 283 -16.44 17.56 -3.20
C SER A 283 -17.09 16.17 -3.11
N ASP A 284 -18.36 16.12 -2.69
CA ASP A 284 -19.14 14.88 -2.76
C ASP A 284 -19.27 14.36 -4.21
N GLU A 285 -19.37 15.28 -5.19
CA GLU A 285 -19.41 14.94 -6.62
C GLU A 285 -18.08 14.32 -7.09
N ASP A 286 -16.95 14.87 -6.64
CA ASP A 286 -15.63 14.31 -6.91
C ASP A 286 -15.51 12.90 -6.33
N LEU A 287 -15.96 12.71 -5.09
CA LEU A 287 -15.94 11.41 -4.41
C LEU A 287 -16.77 10.37 -5.17
N VAL A 288 -17.98 10.72 -5.62
CA VAL A 288 -18.81 9.83 -6.46
C VAL A 288 -18.08 9.46 -7.75
N LYS A 289 -17.46 10.44 -8.42
CA LYS A 289 -16.71 10.20 -9.66
C LYS A 289 -15.47 9.32 -9.43
N ILE A 290 -14.73 9.53 -8.35
CA ILE A 290 -13.59 8.70 -7.95
C ILE A 290 -14.04 7.26 -7.75
N LYS A 291 -15.06 7.04 -6.91
CA LYS A 291 -15.58 5.68 -6.61
C LYS A 291 -16.03 4.96 -7.87
N LYS A 292 -16.73 5.66 -8.77
CA LYS A 292 -17.12 5.11 -10.08
C LYS A 292 -15.90 4.72 -10.92
N ASN A 293 -14.93 5.62 -11.06
CA ASN A 293 -13.74 5.39 -11.88
C ASN A 293 -12.83 4.28 -11.34
N LEU A 294 -12.90 3.95 -10.04
CA LEU A 294 -12.18 2.81 -9.48
C LEU A 294 -12.73 1.47 -10.00
N VAL A 295 -14.04 1.39 -10.23
CA VAL A 295 -14.74 0.10 -10.43
C VAL A 295 -15.28 -0.10 -11.85
N GLU A 296 -15.47 0.97 -12.63
CA GLU A 296 -15.98 0.93 -14.00
C GLU A 296 -14.95 1.49 -14.98
N GLU A 297 -14.67 0.80 -16.09
CA GLU A 297 -13.86 1.33 -17.20
C GLU A 297 -14.42 2.68 -17.70
N PRO A 298 -13.57 3.66 -18.07
CA PRO A 298 -14.06 4.86 -18.71
C PRO A 298 -14.71 4.48 -20.04
N SER A 299 -15.86 5.06 -20.33
CA SER A 299 -16.43 5.01 -21.67
C SER A 299 -15.40 5.58 -22.65
N LEU A 300 -15.01 4.79 -23.66
CA LEU A 300 -14.19 5.27 -24.76
C LEU A 300 -14.89 6.50 -25.34
N ALA A 301 -14.21 7.64 -25.32
CA ALA A 301 -14.69 8.81 -26.05
C ALA A 301 -14.71 8.45 -27.54
N GLU A 302 -15.87 8.58 -28.17
CA GLU A 302 -16.06 8.43 -29.62
C GLU A 302 -15.22 9.43 -30.42
#